data_AF-A0A353NN14-F1
#
_entry.id   AF-A0A353NN14-F1
#
_cell.length_a   1.000
_cell.length_b   1.000
_cell.length_c   1.000
_cell.angle_alpha   90.00
_cell.angle_beta   90.00
_cell.angle_gamma   90.00
#
_symmetry.space_group_name_H-M   'P 1'
#
loop_
_entity.id
_entity.type
_entity.pdbx_description
1 polymer ?
#
loop_
_entity_poly.entity_id
_entity_poly.type
_entity_poly.pdbx_seq_one_letter_code
_entity_poly.pdbx_strand_id
1 'polypeptide(L)' 'LNFINVSTYSPRQCGLASFSKDLRGSLVKDGHKVSIAAISDKDYAYPPEVYCEIKQNTKEDYCQAAYKINNSPQI' A
#
# COMPACT_ATOMS: atom_id res chain seq x y z
N LEU A 1 4.62 -1.83 -16.34
CA LEU A 1 3.59 -2.55 -15.54
C LEU A 1 3.12 -1.65 -14.42
N ASN A 2 1.86 -1.78 -14.02
CA ASN A 2 1.32 -1.12 -12.83
C ASN A 2 1.26 -2.18 -11.73
N PHE A 3 1.68 -1.82 -10.53
CA PHE A 3 1.67 -2.69 -9.36
C PHE A 3 0.95 -2.02 -8.22
N ILE A 4 0.25 -2.82 -7.42
CA ILE A 4 -0.15 -2.44 -6.08
C ILE A 4 0.45 -3.39 -5.07
N ASN A 5 1.20 -2.85 -4.12
CA ASN A 5 1.78 -3.60 -3.01
C ASN A 5 0.84 -3.52 -1.81
N VAL A 6 0.30 -4.66 -1.39
CA VAL A 6 -0.55 -4.79 -0.20
C VAL A 6 0.33 -5.25 0.96
N SER A 7 0.72 -4.31 1.83
CA SER A 7 1.66 -4.59 2.92
C SER A 7 1.61 -3.51 3.99
N THR A 8 2.34 -3.68 5.09
CA THR A 8 2.69 -2.58 5.98
C THR A 8 3.57 -1.57 5.24
N TYR A 9 3.46 -0.28 5.56
CA TYR A 9 4.22 0.77 4.89
C TYR A 9 4.60 1.90 5.85
N SER A 10 5.67 2.64 5.54
CA SER A 10 6.05 3.84 6.31
C SER A 10 4.89 4.85 6.30
N PRO A 11 4.54 5.48 7.44
CA PRO A 11 5.40 5.74 8.60
C PRO A 11 5.38 4.70 9.73
N ARG A 12 4.68 3.56 9.58
CA ARG A 12 4.76 2.46 10.55
C ARG A 12 6.21 2.02 10.75
N GLN A 13 6.68 2.03 12.00
CA GLN A 13 8.07 1.70 12.34
C GLN A 13 8.21 0.18 12.56
N CYS A 14 8.30 -0.58 11.47
CA CYS A 14 8.59 -2.01 11.50
C CYS A 14 9.43 -2.43 10.29
N GLY A 15 10.11 -3.58 10.38
CA GLY A 15 10.99 -4.07 9.31
C GLY A 15 10.26 -4.32 7.99
N LEU A 16 9.01 -4.80 8.04
CA LEU A 16 8.18 -5.03 6.86
C LEU A 16 7.82 -3.71 6.16
N ALA A 17 7.58 -2.63 6.91
CA ALA A 17 7.29 -1.31 6.35
C ALA A 17 8.50 -0.73 5.62
N SER A 18 9.70 -0.89 6.18
CA SER A 18 10.95 -0.49 5.52
C SER A 18 11.19 -1.29 4.24
N PHE A 19 11.06 -2.63 4.31
CA PHE A 19 11.18 -3.49 3.14
C PHE A 19 10.20 -3.11 2.03
N SER A 20 8.93 -2.87 2.37
CA SER A 20 7.89 -2.48 1.43
C SER A 20 8.21 -1.14 0.73
N LYS A 21 8.77 -0.18 1.46
CA LYS A 21 9.26 1.10 0.92
C LYS A 21 10.43 0.91 -0.04
N ASP A 22 11.40 0.08 0.32
CA ASP A 22 12.58 -0.19 -0.51
C ASP A 22 12.21 -0.97 -1.78
N LEU A 23 11.29 -1.93 -1.68
CA LEU A 23 10.73 -2.67 -2.82
C LEU A 23 10.04 -1.71 -3.81
N ARG A 24 9.15 -0.86 -3.31
CA ARG A 24 8.50 0.17 -4.13
C ARG A 24 9.53 1.06 -4.81
N GLY A 25 10.50 1.58 -4.04
CA GLY A 25 11.55 2.45 -4.56
C GLY A 25 12.35 1.79 -5.68
N SER A 26 12.66 0.50 -5.56
CA SER A 26 13.42 -0.25 -6.56
C SER A 26 12.61 -0.46 -7.85
N LEU A 27 11.34 -0.84 -7.75
CA LEU A 27 10.45 -0.99 -8.91
C LEU A 27 10.19 0.35 -9.62
N VAL A 28 10.05 1.45 -8.87
CA VAL A 28 9.91 2.80 -9.45
C VAL A 28 11.18 3.22 -10.20
N LYS A 29 12.37 2.91 -9.66
CA LYS A 29 13.64 3.16 -10.36
C LYS A 29 13.76 2.36 -11.67
N ASP A 30 13.13 1.19 -11.74
CA ASP A 30 13.05 0.36 -12.94
C ASP A 30 11.93 0.80 -13.92
N GLY A 31 11.31 1.96 -13.67
CA GLY A 31 10.31 2.55 -14.57
C GLY A 31 8.89 2.00 -14.40
N HIS A 32 8.61 1.30 -13.30
CA HIS A 32 7.26 0.83 -12.99
C HIS A 32 6.45 1.82 -12.16
N LYS A 33 5.13 1.81 -12.32
CA LYS A 33 4.21 2.55 -11.45
C LYS A 33 3.82 1.64 -10.30
N VAL A 34 4.07 2.08 -9.07
CA VAL A 34 3.79 1.28 -7.87
C VAL A 34 3.03 2.11 -6.84
N SER A 35 1.80 1.69 -6.59
CA SER A 35 0.94 2.20 -5.53
C SER A 35 0.97 1.26 -4.32
N ILE A 36 0.58 1.79 -3.16
CA ILE A 36 0.56 1.03 -1.91
C ILE A 36 -0.88 0.92 -1.38
N ALA A 37 -1.28 -0.28 -0.97
CA ALA A 37 -2.39 -0.49 -0.06
C ALA A 37 -1.81 -0.78 1.33
N ALA A 38 -1.83 0.21 2.22
CA ALA A 38 -1.10 0.16 3.48
C ALA A 38 -1.93 -0.51 4.58
N ILE A 39 -1.37 -1.52 5.25
CA ILE A 39 -1.99 -2.18 6.41
C ILE A 39 -1.57 -1.46 7.71
N SER A 40 -2.55 -0.89 8.39
CA SER A 40 -2.38 -0.01 9.55
C SER A 40 -2.85 -0.64 10.84
N ASP A 41 -2.06 -0.48 11.89
CA ASP A 41 -2.43 -0.79 13.28
C ASP A 41 -3.03 0.41 14.04
N LYS A 42 -2.90 1.60 13.48
CA LYS A 42 -3.44 2.88 13.96
C LYS A 42 -3.46 3.87 12.78
N ASP A 43 -4.09 5.02 12.96
CA ASP A 43 -4.11 6.04 11.90
C ASP A 43 -2.70 6.63 11.67
N TYR A 44 -2.31 6.69 10.40
CA TYR A 44 -1.03 7.25 9.95
C TYR A 44 -1.21 8.34 8.90
N ALA A 45 -0.34 9.34 8.93
CA ALA A 45 -0.21 10.31 7.84
C ALA A 45 0.60 9.68 6.70
N TYR A 46 -0.07 8.97 5.80
CA TYR A 46 0.58 8.31 4.68
C TYR A 46 0.95 9.29 3.55
N PRO A 47 2.04 9.02 2.81
CA PRO A 47 2.42 9.81 1.66
C PRO A 47 1.52 9.51 0.44
N PRO A 48 1.56 10.35 -0.61
CA PRO A 48 0.64 10.25 -1.76
C PRO A 48 0.71 8.94 -2.56
N GLU A 49 1.78 8.15 -2.44
CA GLU A 49 1.85 6.84 -3.09
C GLU A 49 0.96 5.77 -2.43
N VAL A 50 0.40 6.04 -1.25
CA VAL A 50 -0.58 5.18 -0.61
C VAL A 50 -1.95 5.46 -1.20
N TYR A 51 -2.42 4.50 -1.99
CA TYR A 51 -3.71 4.56 -2.66
C TYR A 51 -4.88 4.33 -1.70
N CYS A 52 -4.72 3.38 -0.76
CA CYS A 52 -5.70 3.15 0.28
C CYS A 52 -5.04 2.61 1.56
N GLU A 53 -5.71 2.83 2.67
CA GLU A 53 -5.38 2.29 3.99
C GLU A 53 -6.35 1.16 4.34
N ILE A 54 -5.82 0.12 4.99
CA ILE A 54 -6.55 -1.05 5.48
C ILE A 54 -6.31 -1.14 6.98
N LYS A 55 -7.35 -0.98 7.82
CA LYS A 55 -7.20 -1.23 9.25
C LYS A 55 -7.02 -2.72 9.51
N GLN A 56 -5.90 -3.08 10.14
CA GLN A 56 -5.62 -4.47 10.48
C GLN A 56 -6.71 -5.01 11.42
N ASN A 57 -7.03 -6.29 11.29
CA ASN A 57 -8.09 -6.96 12.04
C ASN A 57 -9.52 -6.44 11.78
N THR A 58 -9.73 -5.61 10.77
CA THR A 58 -11.07 -5.17 10.33
C THR A 58 -11.37 -5.78 8.96
N LYS A 59 -12.14 -6.87 8.92
CA LYS A 59 -12.44 -7.62 7.69
C LYS A 59 -13.07 -6.74 6.61
N GLU A 60 -13.96 -5.84 7.01
CA GLU A 60 -14.69 -4.96 6.10
C GLU A 60 -13.75 -4.02 5.33
N ASP A 61 -12.67 -3.55 5.97
CA ASP A 61 -11.66 -2.70 5.33
C ASP A 61 -10.92 -3.45 4.21
N TYR A 62 -10.62 -4.73 4.40
CA TYR A 62 -10.02 -5.56 3.35
C TYR A 62 -10.99 -5.71 2.16
N CYS A 63 -12.28 -5.93 2.42
CA CYS A 63 -13.28 -6.00 1.36
C CYS A 63 -13.41 -4.67 0.60
N GLN A 64 -13.40 -3.53 1.31
CA GLN A 64 -13.44 -2.21 0.69
C GLN A 64 -12.19 -1.92 -0.13
N ALA A 65 -11.01 -2.29 0.36
CA ALA A 65 -9.76 -2.15 -0.39
C ALA A 65 -9.78 -3.00 -1.66
N ALA A 66 -10.17 -4.28 -1.57
CA ALA A 66 -10.30 -5.15 -2.73
C ALA A 66 -11.28 -4.57 -3.77
N TYR A 67 -12.43 -4.06 -3.33
CA TYR A 67 -13.38 -3.39 -4.21
C TYR A 67 -12.78 -2.15 -4.90
N LYS A 68 -12.12 -1.26 -4.15
CA LYS A 68 -11.45 -0.06 -4.69
C LYS A 68 -10.33 -0.39 -5.68
N ILE A 69 -9.59 -1.47 -5.43
CA ILE A 69 -8.47 -1.90 -6.28
C ILE A 69 -9.00 -2.50 -7.57
N ASN A 70 -9.93 -3.46 -7.48
CA ASN A 70 -10.47 -4.16 -8.65
C ASN A 70 -11.26 -3.24 -9.60
N ASN A 71 -11.74 -2.09 -9.13
CA ASN A 71 -12.46 -1.10 -9.92
C ASN A 71 -11.58 0.11 -10.31
N SER A 72 -10.26 0.03 -10.15
CA SER A 72 -9.33 1.10 -10.51
C SER A 72 -8.58 0.77 -11.81
N PRO A 73 -8.90 1.43 -12.95
CA PRO A 73 -8.29 1.11 -14.25
C PRO A 73 -6.80 1.49 -14.37
N GLN A 74 -6.28 2.28 -13.42
CA GLN A 74 -4.88 2.69 -13.35
C GLN A 74 -4.01 1.82 -12.41
N ILE A 75 -4.60 0.80 -11.77
CA ILE A 75 -3.93 -0.22 -10.96
C ILE A 75 -4.02 -1.53 -11.72
#